data_AF-A0A1J4YIA1-F1
#
_entry.id   AF-A0A1J4YIA1-F1
#
_cell.length_a   1.000
_cell.length_b   1.000
_cell.length_c   1.000
_cell.angle_alpha   90.00
_cell.angle_beta   90.00
_cell.angle_gamma   90.00
#
_symmetry.space_group_name_H-M   'P 1'
#
loop_
_entity.id
_entity.type
_entity.pdbx_description
1 polymer ?
#
loop_
_entity_poly.entity_id
_entity_poly.type
_entity_poly.pdbx_seq_one_letter_code
_entity_poly.pdbx_strand_id
1 'polypeptide(L)'
;SSSREKEKMIDNLSKQMAGIKVRKMKNKDAVFEPLPGELDYEKKRITDYEKKSFGILYDGFNLIALFSKLIPEEESGLDYCHIIFTNQLFGTWDENDLRYHARVNICGFPSVISTTGLVEAPAKPREFYLKQQSGMNVYNLKEEFAERFIDYDDCRMTEVMKGYVLQAIFYHITGNPFCEDKNCRLYNAHWQEEVIQAQLKSEYELCPLHEGILKK
;
A
#
# COMPACT_ATOMS: atom_id res chain seq x y z
N SER A 1 -19.05 20.46 -23.62
CA SER A 1 -18.48 21.03 -22.38
C SER A 1 -17.85 19.93 -21.53
N SER A 2 -18.61 18.91 -21.13
CA SER A 2 -18.17 17.79 -20.26
C SER A 2 -16.87 17.06 -20.68
N SER A 3 -16.68 16.76 -21.98
CA SER A 3 -15.46 16.06 -22.44
C SER A 3 -14.17 16.86 -22.22
N ARG A 4 -14.23 18.19 -22.34
CA ARG A 4 -13.06 19.08 -22.21
C ARG A 4 -12.70 19.33 -20.75
N GLU A 5 -13.69 19.29 -19.86
CA GLU A 5 -13.48 19.36 -18.40
C GLU A 5 -12.83 18.09 -17.88
N LYS A 6 -13.32 16.92 -18.32
CA LYS A 6 -12.72 15.62 -18.00
C LYS A 6 -11.26 15.53 -18.45
N GLU A 7 -10.95 16.00 -19.66
CA GLU A 7 -9.58 16.02 -20.17
C GLU A 7 -8.65 16.90 -19.33
N LYS A 8 -9.10 18.11 -18.96
CA LYS A 8 -8.34 18.99 -18.05
C LYS A 8 -8.11 18.36 -16.68
N MET A 9 -9.11 17.67 -16.14
CA MET A 9 -8.99 16.97 -14.86
C MET A 9 -7.93 15.87 -14.94
N ILE A 10 -7.95 15.05 -16.00
CA ILE A 10 -6.95 14.00 -16.24
C ILE A 10 -5.56 14.60 -16.37
N ASP A 11 -5.38 15.68 -17.13
CA ASP A 11 -4.09 16.34 -17.28
C ASP A 11 -3.56 16.90 -15.96
N ASN A 12 -4.43 17.48 -15.14
CA ASN A 12 -4.05 17.98 -13.81
C ASN A 12 -3.66 16.84 -12.86
N LEU A 13 -4.48 15.79 -12.80
CA LEU A 13 -4.21 14.62 -11.96
C LEU A 13 -2.92 13.92 -12.39
N SER A 14 -2.65 13.82 -13.70
CA SER A 14 -1.42 13.24 -14.23
C SER A 14 -0.17 13.99 -13.78
N LYS A 15 -0.22 15.33 -13.79
CA LYS A 15 0.87 16.18 -13.28
C LYS A 15 1.09 15.99 -11.78
N GLN A 16 0.00 15.96 -11.00
CA GLN A 16 0.07 15.77 -9.56
C GLN A 16 0.64 14.38 -9.22
N MET A 17 0.12 13.32 -9.84
CA MET A 17 0.63 11.95 -9.66
C MET A 17 2.11 11.83 -10.04
N ALA A 18 2.54 12.44 -11.14
CA ALA A 18 3.94 12.40 -11.55
C ALA A 18 4.85 13.20 -10.61
N GLY A 19 4.35 14.29 -10.04
CA GLY A 19 5.07 15.14 -9.09
C GLY A 19 5.33 14.49 -7.74
N ILE A 20 4.50 13.52 -7.33
CA ILE A 20 4.62 12.83 -6.02
C ILE A 20 5.43 11.53 -6.09
N LYS A 21 6.08 11.25 -7.22
CA LYS A 21 6.96 10.08 -7.38
C LYS A 21 8.25 10.25 -6.56
N VAL A 22 8.58 9.22 -5.77
CA VAL A 22 9.86 9.15 -5.05
C VAL A 22 10.98 8.87 -6.04
N ARG A 23 11.91 9.82 -6.18
CA ARG A 23 13.09 9.66 -7.06
C ARG A 23 14.34 9.18 -6.34
N LYS A 24 14.49 9.62 -5.11
CA LYS A 24 15.66 9.34 -4.28
C LYS A 24 15.17 8.77 -2.97
N MET A 25 15.41 7.47 -2.79
CA MET A 25 14.99 6.75 -1.57
C MET A 25 15.55 7.38 -0.30
N LYS A 26 16.69 8.11 -0.36
CA LYS A 26 17.35 8.75 0.78
C LYS A 26 17.25 10.28 0.79
N ASN A 27 16.29 10.86 0.06
CA ASN A 27 16.08 12.31 0.09
C ASN A 27 14.60 12.65 -0.14
N LYS A 28 13.90 13.00 0.96
CA LYS A 28 12.49 13.42 0.90
C LYS A 28 12.25 14.79 0.26
N ASP A 29 13.22 15.69 0.33
CA ASP A 29 13.08 17.08 -0.12
C ASP A 29 13.58 17.26 -1.58
N ALA A 30 13.85 16.16 -2.27
CA ALA A 30 14.30 16.21 -3.65
C ALA A 30 13.13 16.60 -4.57
N VAL A 31 13.14 17.84 -5.04
CA VAL A 31 12.15 18.37 -5.98
C VAL A 31 12.56 18.05 -7.41
N PHE A 32 11.60 17.59 -8.22
CA PHE A 32 11.80 17.31 -9.63
C PHE A 32 10.59 17.77 -10.43
N GLU A 33 10.85 18.41 -11.56
CA GLU A 33 9.83 18.63 -12.58
C GLU A 33 9.54 17.30 -13.29
N PRO A 34 8.27 16.86 -13.37
CA PRO A 34 7.91 15.66 -14.10
C PRO A 34 8.35 15.71 -15.57
N LEU A 35 8.97 14.64 -16.05
CA LEU A 35 9.34 14.53 -17.45
C LEU A 35 8.09 14.27 -18.31
N PRO A 36 8.06 14.70 -19.59
CA PRO A 36 6.91 14.47 -20.47
C PRO A 36 6.47 13.01 -20.54
N GLY A 37 7.42 12.07 -20.62
CA GLY A 37 7.12 10.63 -20.65
C GLY A 37 6.44 10.11 -19.38
N GLU A 38 6.61 10.80 -18.25
CA GLU A 38 5.96 10.45 -17.00
C GLU A 38 4.55 10.98 -16.92
N LEU A 39 4.30 12.18 -17.47
CA LEU A 39 2.95 12.70 -17.65
C LEU A 39 2.15 11.78 -18.57
N ASP A 40 2.76 11.34 -19.67
CA ASP A 40 2.13 10.38 -20.58
C ASP A 40 1.88 9.03 -19.92
N TYR A 41 2.81 8.56 -19.08
CA TYR A 41 2.63 7.35 -18.29
C TYR A 41 1.44 7.47 -17.32
N GLU A 42 1.36 8.56 -16.56
CA GLU A 42 0.26 8.80 -15.63
C GLU A 42 -1.07 8.95 -16.35
N LYS A 43 -1.10 9.72 -17.44
CA LYS A 43 -2.30 9.93 -18.26
C LYS A 43 -2.82 8.60 -18.78
N LYS A 44 -1.95 7.79 -19.38
CA LYS A 44 -2.30 6.43 -19.84
C LYS A 44 -2.88 5.61 -18.71
N ARG A 45 -2.26 5.59 -17.54
CA ARG A 45 -2.71 4.80 -16.40
C ARG A 45 -4.05 5.27 -15.82
N ILE A 46 -4.27 6.57 -15.74
CA ILE A 46 -5.56 7.14 -15.28
C ILE A 46 -6.69 6.77 -16.25
N THR A 47 -6.39 6.68 -17.55
CA THR A 47 -7.39 6.35 -18.58
C THR A 47 -7.54 4.85 -18.86
N ASP A 48 -6.54 4.04 -18.52
CA ASP A 48 -6.44 2.61 -18.84
C ASP A 48 -5.97 1.84 -17.59
N TYR A 49 -6.94 1.27 -16.88
CA TYR A 49 -6.77 0.64 -15.57
C TYR A 49 -6.15 -0.77 -15.63
N GLU A 50 -6.05 -1.39 -16.82
CA GLU A 50 -5.49 -2.74 -16.97
C GLU A 50 -3.95 -2.74 -16.99
N LYS A 51 -3.32 -1.58 -17.18
CA LYS A 51 -1.87 -1.47 -17.19
C LYS A 51 -1.29 -1.59 -15.78
N LYS A 52 -0.54 -2.68 -15.54
CA LYS A 52 0.22 -2.90 -14.30
C LYS A 52 1.23 -1.77 -14.08
N SER A 53 1.28 -1.22 -12.87
CA SER A 53 2.35 -0.30 -12.44
C SER A 53 3.48 -1.13 -11.82
N PHE A 54 4.70 -1.00 -12.36
CA PHE A 54 5.86 -1.72 -11.84
C PHE A 54 7.01 -0.76 -11.60
N GLY A 55 7.68 -0.88 -10.46
CA GLY A 55 8.94 -0.20 -10.15
C GLY A 55 8.84 1.30 -9.83
N ILE A 56 7.64 1.88 -9.75
CA ILE A 56 7.44 3.29 -9.38
C ILE A 56 6.93 3.37 -7.94
N LEU A 57 7.67 4.08 -7.09
CA LEU A 57 7.29 4.37 -5.71
C LEU A 57 6.70 5.78 -5.62
N TYR A 58 5.52 5.92 -5.03
CA TYR A 58 4.88 7.21 -4.74
C TYR A 58 5.07 7.59 -3.26
N ASP A 59 5.16 8.89 -2.97
CA ASP A 59 5.10 9.39 -1.60
C ASP A 59 3.66 9.19 -1.07
N GLY A 60 3.55 8.40 0.00
CA GLY A 60 2.25 7.95 0.52
C GLY A 60 1.40 9.06 1.12
N PHE A 61 2.02 10.06 1.78
CA PHE A 61 1.26 11.17 2.38
C PHE A 61 0.73 12.12 1.32
N ASN A 62 1.54 12.43 0.31
CA ASN A 62 1.10 13.23 -0.83
C ASN A 62 0.04 12.47 -1.67
N LEU A 63 0.14 11.14 -1.76
CA LEU A 63 -0.87 10.30 -2.40
C LEU A 63 -2.24 10.41 -1.69
N ILE A 64 -2.26 10.31 -0.36
CA ILE A 64 -3.48 10.50 0.44
C ILE A 64 -4.03 11.91 0.25
N ALA A 65 -3.19 12.93 0.33
CA ALA A 65 -3.59 14.33 0.16
C ALA A 65 -4.13 14.63 -1.25
N LEU A 66 -3.76 13.82 -2.24
CA LEU A 66 -4.31 13.90 -3.59
C LEU A 66 -5.65 13.17 -3.68
N PHE A 67 -5.75 11.96 -3.14
CA PHE A 67 -7.00 11.20 -3.13
C PHE A 67 -8.10 11.85 -2.29
N SER A 68 -7.76 12.51 -1.18
CA SER A 68 -8.73 13.22 -0.35
C SER A 68 -9.46 14.33 -1.13
N LYS A 69 -8.79 14.97 -2.09
CA LYS A 69 -9.38 16.00 -2.96
C LYS A 69 -10.37 15.44 -4.00
N LEU A 70 -10.38 14.11 -4.20
CA LEU A 70 -11.28 13.43 -5.12
C LEU A 70 -12.55 12.91 -4.42
N ILE A 71 -12.57 12.93 -3.09
CA ILE A 71 -13.73 12.53 -2.30
C ILE A 71 -14.77 13.65 -2.33
N PRO A 72 -16.08 13.35 -2.53
CA PRO A 72 -17.14 14.36 -2.45
C PRO A 72 -17.12 15.10 -1.11
N GLU A 73 -17.43 16.40 -1.14
CA GLU A 73 -17.40 17.24 0.07
C GLU A 73 -18.40 16.74 1.12
N GLU A 74 -19.54 16.21 0.67
CA GLU A 74 -20.59 15.63 1.51
C GLU A 74 -20.14 14.35 2.24
N GLU A 75 -19.11 13.69 1.73
CA GLU A 75 -18.54 12.44 2.27
C GLU A 75 -17.22 12.68 3.03
N SER A 76 -16.83 13.94 3.25
CA SER A 76 -15.56 14.30 3.90
C SER A 76 -15.56 14.15 5.43
N GLY A 77 -16.74 13.93 6.03
CA GLY A 77 -16.91 13.74 7.46
C GLY A 77 -16.56 12.34 7.97
N LEU A 78 -16.45 12.19 9.29
CA LEU A 78 -16.12 10.92 9.95
C LEU A 78 -17.24 9.87 9.86
N ASP A 79 -18.41 10.22 9.34
CA ASP A 79 -19.50 9.28 9.09
C ASP A 79 -19.19 8.34 7.90
N TYR A 80 -18.18 8.67 7.10
CA TYR A 80 -17.76 7.88 5.93
C TYR A 80 -16.34 7.34 6.10
N CYS A 81 -16.20 6.02 6.07
CA CYS A 81 -14.90 5.36 6.08
C CYS A 81 -14.45 5.08 4.64
N HIS A 82 -13.63 5.99 4.08
CA HIS A 82 -13.08 5.84 2.73
C HIS A 82 -11.85 4.94 2.73
N ILE A 83 -11.94 3.83 2.00
CA ILE A 83 -10.85 2.85 1.84
C ILE A 83 -10.56 2.67 0.35
N ILE A 84 -9.38 3.11 -0.07
CA ILE A 84 -8.94 3.10 -1.46
C ILE A 84 -8.00 1.94 -1.68
N PHE A 85 -8.37 1.03 -2.58
CA PHE A 85 -7.46 0.02 -3.12
C PHE A 85 -6.71 0.55 -4.33
N THR A 86 -5.41 0.29 -4.38
CA THR A 86 -4.55 0.67 -5.49
C THR A 86 -3.55 -0.43 -5.80
N ASN A 87 -3.13 -0.53 -7.06
CA ASN A 87 -1.99 -1.36 -7.46
C ASN A 87 -0.67 -0.56 -7.50
N GLN A 88 -0.69 0.68 -7.00
CA GLN A 88 0.47 1.55 -6.97
C GLN A 88 1.31 1.26 -5.74
N LEU A 89 2.62 1.08 -5.92
CA LEU A 89 3.54 0.97 -4.80
C LEU A 89 3.78 2.35 -4.19
N PHE A 90 3.54 2.51 -2.91
CA PHE A 90 3.84 3.75 -2.20
C PHE A 90 4.66 3.46 -0.95
N GLY A 91 5.30 4.51 -0.44
CA GLY A 91 6.09 4.44 0.77
C GLY A 91 6.00 5.71 1.59
N THR A 92 6.43 5.62 2.83
CA THR A 92 6.55 6.76 3.74
C THR A 92 8.01 6.98 4.07
N TRP A 93 8.39 8.24 4.25
CA TRP A 93 9.69 8.58 4.81
C TRP A 93 9.76 8.17 6.29
N ASP A 94 10.85 7.52 6.68
CA ASP A 94 11.16 7.21 8.07
C ASP A 94 12.27 8.16 8.56
N GLU A 95 11.96 8.97 9.57
CA GLU A 95 12.89 9.96 10.12
C GLU A 95 14.03 9.31 10.92
N ASN A 96 13.91 8.04 11.31
CA ASN A 96 14.94 7.35 12.09
C ASN A 96 16.09 6.86 11.20
N ASP A 97 15.78 6.32 10.02
CA ASP A 97 16.79 5.78 9.09
C ASP A 97 16.96 6.60 7.81
N LEU A 98 16.26 7.75 7.73
CA LEU A 98 16.37 8.77 6.69
C LEU A 98 16.21 8.18 5.27
N ARG A 99 15.22 7.31 5.11
CA ARG A 99 14.83 6.78 3.81
C ARG A 99 13.35 6.46 3.70
N TYR A 100 12.88 6.32 2.47
CA TYR A 100 11.56 5.79 2.17
C TYR A 100 11.50 4.28 2.44
N HIS A 101 10.40 3.87 3.06
CA HIS A 101 10.00 2.48 3.19
C HIS A 101 8.70 2.25 2.47
N ALA A 102 8.65 1.23 1.62
CA ALA A 102 7.40 0.79 1.03
C ALA A 102 6.41 0.38 2.14
N ARG A 103 5.13 0.59 1.88
CA ARG A 103 4.04 0.26 2.81
C ARG A 103 2.96 -0.54 2.09
N VAL A 104 2.27 -1.41 2.84
CA VAL A 104 1.06 -2.08 2.34
C VAL A 104 -0.14 -1.17 2.47
N ASN A 105 -0.29 -0.49 3.61
CA ASN A 105 -1.34 0.48 3.85
C ASN A 105 -0.79 1.75 4.51
N ILE A 106 -1.54 2.83 4.37
CA ILE A 106 -1.49 3.96 5.28
C ILE A 106 -2.93 4.22 5.72
N CYS A 107 -3.16 4.11 7.03
CA CYS A 107 -4.46 4.42 7.61
C CYS A 107 -4.55 5.93 7.84
N GLY A 108 -5.57 6.54 7.24
CA GLY A 108 -5.80 7.97 7.17
C GLY A 108 -7.22 8.29 6.73
N PHE A 109 -7.45 9.52 6.29
CA PHE A 109 -8.74 10.00 5.76
C PHE A 109 -8.53 10.57 4.35
N PRO A 110 -8.56 9.75 3.29
CA PRO A 110 -8.89 8.32 3.24
C PRO A 110 -7.75 7.40 3.67
N SER A 111 -8.10 6.14 3.96
CA SER A 111 -7.11 5.05 4.09
C SER A 111 -6.78 4.48 2.70
N VAL A 112 -5.52 4.15 2.48
CA VAL A 112 -5.04 3.64 1.17
C VAL A 112 -4.34 2.31 1.37
N ILE A 113 -4.71 1.30 0.58
CA ILE A 113 -4.18 -0.06 0.63
C ILE A 113 -3.63 -0.44 -0.75
N SER A 114 -2.38 -0.89 -0.80
CA SER A 114 -1.70 -1.31 -2.02
C SER A 114 -1.60 -2.82 -2.15
N THR A 115 -2.16 -3.37 -3.23
CA THR A 115 -1.98 -4.80 -3.57
C THR A 115 -0.54 -5.11 -3.97
N THR A 116 0.13 -4.20 -4.67
CA THR A 116 1.56 -4.27 -4.98
C THR A 116 2.40 -4.10 -3.71
N GLY A 117 1.96 -3.23 -2.80
CA GLY A 117 2.58 -3.05 -1.49
C GLY A 117 2.63 -4.36 -0.69
N LEU A 118 1.58 -5.18 -0.71
CA LEU A 118 1.61 -6.49 -0.04
C LEU A 118 2.74 -7.40 -0.53
N VAL A 119 3.03 -7.38 -1.83
CA VAL A 119 4.07 -8.25 -2.42
C VAL A 119 5.47 -7.70 -2.19
N GLU A 120 5.63 -6.38 -2.27
CA GLU A 120 6.93 -5.72 -2.32
C GLU A 120 7.39 -5.07 -1.01
N ALA A 121 6.47 -4.68 -0.12
CA ALA A 121 6.81 -3.93 1.09
C ALA A 121 7.28 -4.82 2.26
N PRO A 122 6.56 -5.88 2.67
CA PRO A 122 7.05 -6.77 3.71
C PRO A 122 8.26 -7.56 3.22
N ALA A 123 9.28 -7.66 4.06
CA ALA A 123 10.49 -8.39 3.72
C ALA A 123 10.21 -9.90 3.53
N LYS A 124 10.78 -10.49 2.48
CA LYS A 124 10.73 -11.94 2.25
C LYS A 124 11.58 -12.68 3.31
N PRO A 125 11.41 -14.00 3.50
CA PRO A 125 12.22 -14.76 4.44
C PRO A 125 13.72 -14.53 4.24
N ARG A 126 14.51 -14.41 5.32
CA ARG A 126 15.95 -14.13 5.23
C ARG A 126 16.70 -15.12 4.33
N GLU A 127 16.31 -16.39 4.40
CA GLU A 127 16.88 -17.48 3.58
C GLU A 127 16.72 -17.26 2.08
N PHE A 128 15.62 -16.61 1.66
CA PHE A 128 15.38 -16.24 0.27
C PHE A 128 16.53 -15.36 -0.25
N TYR A 129 16.90 -14.33 0.52
CA TYR A 129 17.98 -13.41 0.15
C TYR A 129 19.36 -14.09 0.18
N LEU A 130 19.62 -14.96 1.15
CA LEU A 130 20.89 -15.69 1.23
C LEU A 130 21.11 -16.60 0.01
N LYS A 131 20.06 -17.30 -0.42
CA LYS A 131 20.13 -18.15 -1.62
C LYS A 131 20.18 -17.34 -2.91
N GLN A 132 19.50 -16.20 -2.97
CA GLN A 132 19.60 -15.27 -4.10
C GLN A 132 21.04 -14.76 -4.26
N GLN A 133 21.71 -14.39 -3.16
CA GLN A 133 23.12 -13.96 -3.16
C GLN A 133 24.08 -15.08 -3.55
N SER A 134 23.69 -16.33 -3.34
CA SER A 134 24.45 -17.53 -3.74
C SER A 134 24.32 -17.86 -5.23
N GLY A 135 23.61 -17.02 -6.01
CA GLY A 135 23.45 -17.16 -7.46
C GLY A 135 22.27 -18.01 -7.90
N MET A 136 21.37 -18.40 -6.98
CA MET A 136 20.18 -19.15 -7.34
C MET A 136 19.22 -18.29 -8.17
N ASN A 137 18.63 -18.90 -9.20
CA ASN A 137 17.65 -18.23 -10.05
C ASN A 137 16.40 -17.81 -9.25
N VAL A 138 15.94 -16.57 -9.45
CA VAL A 138 14.77 -16.01 -8.75
C VAL A 138 13.50 -16.82 -8.97
N TYR A 139 13.31 -17.41 -10.15
CA TYR A 139 12.17 -18.27 -10.44
C TYR A 139 12.16 -19.50 -9.53
N ASN A 140 13.28 -20.21 -9.45
CA ASN A 140 13.42 -21.37 -8.57
C ASN A 140 13.25 -21.00 -7.09
N LEU A 141 13.72 -19.82 -6.68
CA LEU A 141 13.49 -19.32 -5.33
C LEU A 141 12.03 -19.04 -5.05
N LYS A 142 11.29 -18.47 -6.02
CA LYS A 142 9.86 -18.23 -5.85
C LYS A 142 9.09 -19.54 -5.70
N GLU A 143 9.44 -20.57 -6.46
CA GLU A 143 8.86 -21.92 -6.29
C GLU A 143 9.20 -22.53 -4.94
N GLU A 144 10.46 -22.49 -4.52
CA GLU A 144 10.91 -23.09 -3.26
C GLU A 144 10.25 -22.42 -2.03
N PHE A 145 10.01 -21.11 -2.10
CA PHE A 145 9.46 -20.32 -1.01
C PHE A 145 7.98 -19.95 -1.20
N ALA A 146 7.27 -20.53 -2.17
CA ALA A 146 5.91 -20.13 -2.55
C ALA A 146 4.94 -20.03 -1.36
N GLU A 147 5.04 -20.95 -0.39
CA GLU A 147 4.17 -20.96 0.79
C GLU A 147 4.58 -19.99 1.91
N ARG A 148 5.73 -19.33 1.78
CA ARG A 148 6.35 -18.49 2.83
C ARG A 148 6.26 -16.99 2.56
N PHE A 149 5.73 -16.58 1.41
CA PHE A 149 5.42 -15.18 1.12
C PHE A 149 4.26 -15.07 0.13
N ILE A 150 3.59 -13.92 0.11
CA ILE A 150 2.54 -13.62 -0.86
C ILE A 150 3.15 -12.99 -2.11
N ASP A 151 2.89 -13.56 -3.29
CA ASP A 151 3.34 -13.01 -4.58
C ASP A 151 2.16 -12.47 -5.39
N TYR A 152 2.46 -11.88 -6.55
CA TYR A 152 1.43 -11.48 -7.50
C TYR A 152 0.56 -12.68 -7.93
N ASP A 153 -0.73 -12.42 -8.11
CA ASP A 153 -1.73 -13.40 -8.56
C ASP A 153 -1.90 -14.61 -7.59
N ASP A 154 -1.46 -14.46 -6.33
CA ASP A 154 -1.65 -15.44 -5.26
C ASP A 154 -3.10 -15.41 -4.72
N CYS A 155 -3.73 -16.58 -4.62
CA CYS A 155 -5.12 -16.69 -4.18
C CYS A 155 -5.34 -16.24 -2.72
N ARG A 156 -4.29 -16.23 -1.90
CA ARG A 156 -4.31 -15.81 -0.49
C ARG A 156 -4.38 -14.29 -0.34
N MET A 157 -4.08 -13.51 -1.39
CA MET A 157 -4.09 -12.04 -1.34
C MET A 157 -5.42 -11.48 -0.83
N THR A 158 -6.55 -12.02 -1.29
CA THR A 158 -7.88 -11.54 -0.89
C THR A 158 -8.09 -11.65 0.62
N GLU A 159 -7.72 -12.78 1.22
CA GLU A 159 -7.86 -12.95 2.67
C GLU A 159 -6.94 -11.99 3.42
N VAL A 160 -5.69 -11.82 2.96
CA VAL A 160 -4.75 -10.86 3.56
C VAL A 160 -5.27 -9.42 3.47
N MET A 161 -5.85 -9.03 2.33
CA MET A 161 -6.39 -7.69 2.10
C MET A 161 -7.54 -7.35 3.05
N LYS A 162 -8.38 -8.32 3.43
CA LYS A 162 -9.44 -8.11 4.45
C LYS A 162 -8.85 -7.65 5.79
N GLY A 163 -7.64 -8.11 6.14
CA GLY A 163 -6.95 -7.68 7.36
C GLY A 163 -6.51 -6.22 7.30
N TYR A 164 -5.97 -5.79 6.16
CA TYR A 164 -5.61 -4.40 5.96
C TYR A 164 -6.83 -3.47 5.91
N VAL A 165 -7.97 -3.95 5.39
CA VAL A 165 -9.27 -3.26 5.52
C VAL A 165 -9.67 -3.15 6.98
N LEU A 166 -9.50 -4.21 7.76
CA LEU A 166 -9.79 -4.19 9.19
C LEU A 166 -8.91 -3.15 9.92
N GLN A 167 -7.62 -3.04 9.57
CA GLN A 167 -6.74 -2.00 10.11
C GLN A 167 -7.21 -0.58 9.76
N ALA A 168 -7.72 -0.36 8.54
CA ALA A 168 -8.30 0.92 8.15
C ALA A 168 -9.56 1.25 8.95
N ILE A 169 -10.46 0.27 9.14
CA ILE A 169 -11.68 0.42 9.94
C ILE A 169 -11.35 0.69 11.41
N PHE A 170 -10.42 -0.07 12.00
CA PHE A 170 -10.02 0.15 13.40
C PHE A 170 -9.38 1.52 13.59
N TYR A 171 -8.56 1.98 12.65
CA TYR A 171 -8.04 3.34 12.67
C TYR A 171 -9.16 4.38 12.61
N HIS A 172 -10.16 4.19 11.75
CA HIS A 172 -11.30 5.10 11.63
C HIS A 172 -12.09 5.21 12.95
N ILE A 173 -12.25 4.09 13.67
CA ILE A 173 -13.02 4.04 14.92
C ILE A 173 -12.20 4.52 16.13
N THR A 174 -10.91 4.18 16.19
CA THR A 174 -10.11 4.29 17.42
C THR A 174 -8.93 5.26 17.32
N GLY A 175 -8.56 5.65 16.10
CA GLY A 175 -7.32 6.38 15.82
C GLY A 175 -6.04 5.52 15.87
N ASN A 176 -6.14 4.23 16.19
CA ASN A 176 -4.99 3.31 16.25
C ASN A 176 -5.22 2.09 15.31
N PRO A 177 -4.38 1.90 14.27
CA PRO A 177 -4.57 0.79 13.34
C PRO A 177 -3.95 -0.54 13.80
N PHE A 178 -3.00 -0.48 14.73
CA PHE A 178 -2.00 -1.54 14.89
C PHE A 178 -2.02 -2.21 16.25
N CYS A 179 -1.77 -3.52 16.23
CA CYS A 179 -1.58 -4.37 17.38
C CYS A 179 -0.15 -4.90 17.41
N GLU A 180 0.35 -5.20 18.61
CA GLU A 180 1.65 -5.86 18.82
C GLU A 180 1.54 -7.39 18.88
N ASP A 181 0.31 -7.92 18.99
CA ASP A 181 0.06 -9.35 19.00
C ASP A 181 0.14 -9.91 17.58
N LYS A 182 1.15 -10.74 17.32
CA LYS A 182 1.41 -11.41 16.03
C LYS A 182 0.28 -12.29 15.51
N ASN A 183 -0.66 -12.66 16.37
CA ASN A 183 -1.82 -13.47 16.02
C ASN A 183 -3.08 -12.60 15.81
N CYS A 184 -3.03 -11.30 16.11
CA CYS A 184 -4.14 -10.41 15.79
C CYS A 184 -4.06 -9.98 14.32
N ARG A 185 -5.19 -9.92 13.61
CA ARG A 185 -5.22 -9.39 12.23
C ARG A 185 -4.81 -7.93 12.10
N LEU A 186 -4.75 -7.21 13.22
CA LEU A 186 -4.24 -5.84 13.30
C LEU A 186 -2.73 -5.76 13.51
N TYR A 187 -2.00 -6.89 13.52
CA TYR A 187 -0.55 -6.90 13.71
C TYR A 187 0.18 -6.05 12.67
N ASN A 188 1.11 -5.21 13.13
CA ASN A 188 1.99 -4.41 12.26
C ASN A 188 3.15 -5.25 11.73
N ALA A 189 2.85 -6.13 10.77
CA ALA A 189 3.81 -7.04 10.18
C ALA A 189 4.83 -6.30 9.27
N HIS A 190 6.11 -6.64 9.43
CA HIS A 190 7.20 -6.15 8.59
C HIS A 190 7.80 -7.25 7.69
N TRP A 191 7.52 -8.51 8.00
CA TRP A 191 7.94 -9.67 7.23
C TRP A 191 6.75 -10.41 6.60
N GLN A 192 6.98 -11.03 5.45
CA GLN A 192 5.98 -11.85 4.77
C GLN A 192 5.47 -13.01 5.65
N GLU A 193 6.34 -13.64 6.43
CA GLU A 193 5.96 -14.72 7.35
C GLU A 193 5.08 -14.21 8.49
N GLU A 194 5.27 -12.97 8.93
CA GLU A 194 4.42 -12.31 9.93
C GLU A 194 3.04 -11.96 9.35
N VAL A 195 2.99 -11.48 8.10
CA VAL A 195 1.72 -11.26 7.39
C VAL A 195 0.94 -12.57 7.31
N ILE A 196 1.58 -13.66 6.88
CA ILE A 196 0.95 -14.97 6.79
C ILE A 196 0.49 -15.44 8.18
N GLN A 197 1.29 -15.25 9.22
CA GLN A 197 0.91 -15.63 10.59
C GLN A 197 -0.35 -14.89 11.04
N ALA A 198 -0.34 -13.57 10.98
CA ALA A 198 -1.42 -12.72 11.47
C ALA A 198 -2.71 -12.85 10.64
N GLN A 199 -2.60 -13.10 9.34
CA GLN A 199 -3.74 -13.04 8.43
C GLN A 199 -4.32 -14.40 8.04
N LEU A 200 -3.53 -15.48 8.09
CA LEU A 200 -3.93 -16.78 7.53
C LEU A 200 -3.79 -17.94 8.51
N LYS A 201 -2.88 -17.86 9.50
CA LYS A 201 -2.54 -19.00 10.38
C LYS A 201 -2.94 -18.80 11.84
N SER A 202 -3.40 -17.61 12.22
CA SER A 202 -3.79 -17.35 13.60
C SER A 202 -5.01 -18.17 14.03
N GLU A 203 -5.04 -18.54 15.31
CA GLU A 203 -6.17 -19.26 15.93
C GLU A 203 -7.39 -18.35 16.17
N TYR A 204 -7.20 -17.03 16.13
CA TYR A 204 -8.26 -16.03 16.30
C TYR A 204 -8.05 -14.85 15.35
N GLU A 205 -9.15 -14.16 15.00
CA GLU A 205 -9.07 -12.99 14.12
C GLU A 205 -8.59 -11.73 14.85
N LEU A 206 -9.09 -11.50 16.06
CA LEU A 206 -8.77 -10.32 16.87
C LEU A 206 -8.39 -10.76 18.26
N CYS A 207 -7.35 -10.14 18.83
CA CYS A 207 -7.01 -10.39 20.23
C CYS A 207 -8.14 -9.88 21.16
N PRO A 208 -8.23 -10.35 22.41
CA PRO A 208 -9.33 -10.00 23.31
C PRO A 208 -9.57 -8.50 23.47
N LEU A 209 -8.50 -7.69 23.40
CA LEU A 209 -8.58 -6.24 23.47
C LEU A 209 -9.34 -5.66 22.26
N HIS A 210 -9.00 -6.07 21.04
CA HIS A 210 -9.63 -5.56 19.83
C HIS A 210 -11.03 -6.15 19.60
N GLU A 211 -11.26 -7.39 20.01
CA GLU A 211 -12.61 -7.97 20.00
C GLU A 211 -13.55 -7.21 20.94
N GLY A 212 -13.04 -6.77 22.10
CA GLY A 212 -13.80 -5.95 23.05
C GLY A 212 -14.18 -4.56 22.54
N ILE A 213 -13.50 -4.04 21.52
CA ILE A 213 -13.84 -2.75 20.89
C ILE A 213 -15.10 -2.89 20.03
N LEU A 214 -15.28 -4.02 19.33
CA LEU A 214 -16.43 -4.25 18.44
C LEU A 214 -17.73 -4.63 19.19
N LYS A 215 -17.61 -5.06 20.45
CA LYS A 215 -18.76 -5.47 21.28
C LYS A 215 -19.41 -4.29 22.03
N LYS A 216 -18.90 -3.08 21.86
CA LYS A 216 -19.44 -1.84 22.44
C LYS A 216 -20.36 -1.16 21.44
#